data_AF-A0AAW6YKM2-F1
#
_entry.id   AF-A0AAW6YKM2-F1
#
_cell.length_a   1.000
_cell.length_b   1.000
_cell.length_c   1.000
_cell.angle_alpha   90.00
_cell.angle_beta   90.00
_cell.angle_gamma   90.00
#
_symmetry.space_group_name_H-M   'P 1'
#
loop_
_entity.id
_entity.type
_entity.pdbx_description
1 polymer ?
#
loop_
_entity_poly.entity_id
_entity_poly.type
_entity_poly.pdbx_seq_one_letter_code
_entity_poly.pdbx_strand_id
1 'polypeptide(L)'
;VLTQEKRNLLEKLSRDGVISALAFDQRGALKRMMANYQTEEPSVEQIEQLKALVSEELTPYASSILLDPEYGLPASKVRDADSGLLLAYEKTGYDATTTSRLPDCLVEWSAKRLKEAGADAVKFLLYYDVDG
;
A
#
# COMPACT_ATOMS: atom_id res chain seq x y z
N VAL A 1 -0.25 -23.69 10.34
CA VAL A 1 -1.73 -23.71 10.33
C VAL A 1 -2.23 -22.28 10.41
N LEU A 2 -3.16 -21.86 9.54
CA LEU A 2 -3.78 -20.53 9.60
C LEU A 2 -4.86 -20.49 10.68
N THR A 3 -4.93 -19.41 11.45
CA THR A 3 -6.08 -19.15 12.32
C THR A 3 -7.31 -18.84 11.48
N GLN A 4 -8.51 -19.08 12.01
CA GLN A 4 -9.75 -18.79 11.29
C GLN A 4 -9.84 -17.33 10.84
N GLU A 5 -9.48 -16.40 11.71
CA GLU A 5 -9.46 -14.96 11.39
C GLU A 5 -8.51 -14.66 10.21
N LYS A 6 -7.28 -15.18 10.23
CA LYS A 6 -6.33 -14.96 9.12
C LYS A 6 -6.83 -15.57 7.82
N ARG A 7 -7.51 -16.72 7.87
CA ARG A 7 -8.13 -17.34 6.69
C ARG A 7 -9.21 -16.42 6.12
N ASN A 8 -10.13 -15.93 6.95
CA ASN A 8 -11.20 -15.04 6.51
C ASN A 8 -10.66 -13.75 5.88
N LEU A 9 -9.60 -13.17 6.46
CA LEU A 9 -8.95 -11.97 5.91
C LEU A 9 -8.25 -12.26 4.58
N LEU A 10 -7.60 -13.42 4.43
CA LEU A 10 -7.02 -13.82 3.13
C LEU A 10 -8.08 -14.06 2.07
N GLU A 11 -9.24 -14.63 2.44
CA GLU A 11 -10.36 -14.83 1.52
C GLU A 11 -10.86 -13.49 0.96
N LYS A 12 -10.99 -12.45 1.80
CA LYS A 12 -11.33 -11.07 1.35
C LYS A 12 -10.33 -10.45 0.39
N LEU A 13 -9.07 -10.90 0.41
CA LEU A 13 -8.01 -10.39 -0.47
C LEU A 13 -7.96 -11.11 -1.81
N SER A 14 -8.80 -12.14 -2.02
CA SER A 14 -8.71 -13.09 -3.12
C SER A 14 -10.05 -13.31 -3.81
N ARG A 15 -10.02 -13.80 -5.05
CA ARG A 15 -11.18 -14.33 -5.79
C ARG A 15 -10.85 -15.76 -6.19
N ASP A 16 -11.70 -16.71 -5.80
CA ASP A 16 -11.49 -18.15 -6.03
C ASP A 16 -10.09 -18.65 -5.58
N GLY A 17 -9.57 -18.09 -4.49
CA GLY A 17 -8.25 -18.42 -3.94
C GLY A 17 -7.06 -17.79 -4.67
N VAL A 18 -7.29 -16.97 -5.70
CA VAL A 18 -6.25 -16.20 -6.41
C VAL A 18 -6.22 -14.77 -5.90
N ILE A 19 -5.03 -14.27 -5.56
CA ILE A 19 -4.81 -12.87 -5.20
C ILE A 19 -4.50 -12.09 -6.48
N SER A 20 -5.51 -11.49 -7.08
CA SER A 20 -5.40 -10.57 -8.22
C SER A 20 -5.43 -9.12 -7.71
N ALA A 21 -4.44 -8.76 -6.91
CA ALA A 21 -4.39 -7.47 -6.22
C ALA A 21 -3.77 -6.36 -7.08
N LEU A 22 -4.29 -5.14 -6.94
CA LEU A 22 -3.72 -3.91 -7.50
C LEU A 22 -2.74 -3.29 -6.49
N ALA A 23 -1.52 -2.96 -6.92
CA ALA A 23 -0.53 -2.31 -6.06
C ALA A 23 -0.41 -0.82 -6.38
N PHE A 24 -0.76 0.04 -5.42
CA PHE A 24 -0.63 1.49 -5.56
C PHE A 24 -0.14 2.20 -4.28
N ASP A 25 0.82 1.61 -3.55
CA ASP A 25 1.48 2.16 -2.35
C ASP A 25 2.73 3.02 -2.66
N GLN A 26 2.99 3.33 -3.93
CA GLN A 26 4.12 4.16 -4.32
C GLN A 26 3.94 5.58 -3.76
N ARG A 27 4.96 6.02 -3.03
CA ARG A 27 5.09 7.38 -2.47
C ARG A 27 6.10 8.19 -3.29
N GLY A 28 7.39 8.12 -2.94
CA GLY A 28 8.44 8.89 -3.63
C GLY A 28 8.59 8.56 -5.12
N ALA A 29 8.31 7.32 -5.54
CA ALA A 29 8.32 6.96 -6.96
C ALA A 29 7.19 7.64 -7.74
N LEU A 30 5.98 7.71 -7.17
CA LEU A 30 4.84 8.40 -7.76
C LEU A 30 5.09 9.91 -7.87
N LYS A 31 5.64 10.52 -6.80
CA LYS A 31 6.08 11.93 -6.82
C LYS A 31 7.04 12.21 -7.98
N ARG A 32 8.07 11.37 -8.18
CA ARG A 32 9.00 11.53 -9.30
C ARG A 32 8.32 11.39 -10.67
N MET A 33 7.36 10.48 -10.81
CA MET A 33 6.61 10.32 -12.05
C MET A 33 5.77 11.56 -12.37
N MET A 34 5.07 12.12 -11.38
CA MET A 34 4.25 13.33 -11.54
C MET A 34 5.11 14.56 -11.86
N ALA A 35 6.25 14.71 -11.18
CA ALA A 35 7.17 15.84 -11.38
C ALA A 35 7.74 15.94 -12.81
N ASN A 36 7.69 14.88 -13.62
CA ASN A 36 8.10 14.94 -15.03
C ASN A 36 7.12 15.73 -15.91
N TYR A 37 5.93 16.05 -15.41
CA TYR A 37 4.84 16.66 -16.17
C TYR A 37 4.36 18.00 -15.57
N GLN A 38 5.04 18.52 -14.56
CA GLN A 38 4.75 19.81 -13.93
C GLN A 38 6.04 20.45 -13.38
N THR A 39 6.07 21.78 -13.31
CA THR A 39 7.22 22.53 -12.74
C THR A 39 7.22 22.55 -11.22
N GLU A 40 6.03 22.49 -10.62
CA GLU A 40 5.84 22.55 -9.17
C GLU A 40 6.00 21.15 -8.56
N GLU A 41 6.40 21.07 -7.29
CA GLU A 41 6.43 19.79 -6.59
C GLU A 41 5.01 19.22 -6.44
N PRO A 42 4.79 17.91 -6.72
CA PRO A 42 3.48 17.29 -6.53
C PRO A 42 2.95 17.47 -5.11
N SER A 43 1.78 18.10 -4.99
CA SER A 43 1.14 18.35 -3.70
C SER A 43 0.57 17.05 -3.09
N VAL A 44 0.30 17.09 -1.79
CA VAL A 44 -0.34 15.96 -1.08
C VAL A 44 -1.69 15.65 -1.73
N GLU A 45 -2.49 16.68 -1.97
CA GLU A 45 -3.83 16.58 -2.54
C GLU A 45 -3.81 15.96 -3.94
N GLN A 46 -2.83 16.32 -4.78
CA GLN A 46 -2.69 15.73 -6.12
C GLN A 46 -2.40 14.22 -6.04
N ILE A 47 -1.56 13.79 -5.09
CA ILE A 47 -1.22 12.38 -4.90
C ILE A 47 -2.41 11.59 -4.36
N GLU A 48 -3.09 12.13 -3.35
CA GLU A 48 -4.30 11.52 -2.77
C GLU A 48 -5.41 11.38 -3.82
N GLN A 49 -5.65 12.43 -4.61
CA GLN A 49 -6.67 12.42 -5.66
C GLN A 49 -6.36 11.37 -6.73
N LEU A 50 -5.11 11.27 -7.17
CA LEU A 50 -4.71 10.26 -8.15
C LEU A 50 -4.90 8.83 -7.59
N LYS A 51 -4.57 8.60 -6.32
CA LYS A 51 -4.84 7.32 -5.64
C LYS A 51 -6.32 7.01 -5.53
N ALA A 52 -7.14 8.01 -5.21
CA ALA A 52 -8.58 7.86 -5.14
C ALA A 52 -9.19 7.48 -6.49
N LEU A 53 -8.79 8.17 -7.57
CA LEU A 53 -9.24 7.86 -8.93
C LEU A 53 -8.89 6.43 -9.35
N VAL A 54 -7.63 6.01 -9.13
CA VAL A 54 -7.21 4.64 -9.45
C VAL A 54 -7.97 3.61 -8.62
N SER A 55 -8.21 3.91 -7.34
CA SER A 55 -8.98 3.03 -6.46
C SER A 55 -10.42 2.88 -6.96
N GLU A 56 -11.12 3.99 -7.17
CA GLU A 56 -12.52 4.02 -7.62
C GLU A 56 -12.70 3.30 -8.97
N GLU A 57 -11.86 3.60 -9.95
CA GLU A 57 -12.04 3.12 -11.33
C GLU A 57 -11.57 1.67 -11.53
N LEU A 58 -10.53 1.22 -10.81
CA LEU A 58 -9.88 -0.07 -11.10
C LEU A 58 -10.15 -1.17 -10.09
N THR A 59 -10.53 -0.85 -8.85
CA THR A 59 -10.79 -1.89 -7.83
C THR A 59 -11.99 -2.82 -8.11
N PRO A 60 -13.01 -2.46 -8.91
CA PRO A 60 -14.03 -3.44 -9.33
C PRO A 60 -13.42 -4.68 -10.02
N TYR A 61 -12.27 -4.50 -10.66
CA TYR A 61 -11.55 -5.53 -11.42
C TYR A 61 -10.44 -6.22 -10.63
N ALA A 62 -10.15 -5.80 -9.39
CA ALA A 62 -9.10 -6.37 -8.53
C ALA A 62 -9.72 -7.10 -7.34
N SER A 63 -9.05 -8.14 -6.82
CA SER A 63 -9.51 -8.81 -5.60
C SER A 63 -9.21 -8.00 -4.34
N SER A 64 -8.18 -7.17 -4.40
CA SER A 64 -7.79 -6.25 -3.34
C SER A 64 -6.91 -5.13 -3.88
N ILE A 65 -6.71 -4.09 -3.07
CA ILE A 65 -5.76 -3.02 -3.36
C ILE A 65 -4.76 -2.85 -2.22
N LEU A 66 -3.49 -2.68 -2.56
CA LEU A 66 -2.41 -2.29 -1.66
C LEU A 66 -2.19 -0.78 -1.76
N LEU A 67 -2.29 -0.09 -0.62
CA LEU A 67 -2.11 1.35 -0.49
C LEU A 67 -1.11 1.69 0.62
N ASP A 68 -0.58 2.91 0.61
CA ASP A 68 0.20 3.46 1.73
C ASP A 68 -0.70 4.27 2.67
N PRO A 69 -0.41 4.29 3.98
CA PRO A 69 -1.24 5.04 4.93
C PRO A 69 -0.95 6.55 4.96
N GLU A 70 0.06 7.04 4.23
CA GLU A 70 0.39 8.47 4.16
C GLU A 70 -0.53 9.22 3.20
N TYR A 71 -0.81 8.66 2.02
CA TYR A 71 -1.65 9.28 0.97
C TYR A 71 -2.83 8.41 0.53
N GLY A 72 -2.86 7.14 0.93
CA GLY A 72 -3.84 6.17 0.44
C GLY A 72 -5.10 6.02 1.30
N LEU A 73 -5.19 6.65 2.48
CA LEU A 73 -6.37 6.50 3.35
C LEU A 73 -7.67 7.07 2.75
N PRO A 74 -7.66 8.19 1.99
CA PRO A 74 -8.85 8.60 1.24
C PRO A 74 -9.22 7.58 0.16
N ALA A 75 -8.22 7.09 -0.59
CA ALA A 75 -8.41 6.12 -1.67
C ALA A 75 -8.99 4.78 -1.17
N SER A 76 -8.59 4.34 0.03
CA SER A 76 -9.11 3.11 0.62
C SER A 76 -10.60 3.16 0.93
N LYS A 77 -11.18 4.36 1.09
CA LYS A 77 -12.62 4.55 1.37
C LYS A 77 -13.49 4.52 0.13
N VAL A 78 -12.91 4.74 -1.06
CA VAL A 78 -13.62 4.77 -2.35
C VAL A 78 -13.35 3.53 -3.21
N ARG A 79 -12.65 2.52 -2.66
CA ARG A 79 -12.49 1.22 -3.33
C ARG A 79 -13.84 0.51 -3.45
N ASP A 80 -13.94 -0.37 -4.43
CA ASP A 80 -15.03 -1.31 -4.61
C ASP A 80 -15.29 -2.14 -3.35
N ALA A 81 -16.56 -2.35 -3.03
CA ALA A 81 -16.97 -3.02 -1.80
C ALA A 81 -16.46 -4.47 -1.70
N ASP A 82 -16.23 -5.13 -2.83
CA ASP A 82 -15.75 -6.51 -2.92
C ASP A 82 -14.22 -6.59 -3.08
N SER A 83 -13.51 -5.45 -3.07
CA SER A 83 -12.04 -5.39 -3.08
C SER A 83 -11.51 -5.26 -1.65
N GLY A 84 -10.72 -6.24 -1.19
CA GLY A 84 -10.03 -6.18 0.09
C GLY A 84 -8.94 -5.09 0.16
N LEU A 85 -8.39 -4.84 1.36
CA LEU A 85 -7.39 -3.79 1.58
C LEU A 85 -6.09 -4.32 2.22
N LEU A 86 -4.96 -3.99 1.62
CA LEU A 86 -3.64 -4.09 2.25
C LEU A 86 -3.08 -2.70 2.50
N LEU A 87 -2.41 -2.51 3.64
CA LEU A 87 -1.66 -1.27 3.92
C LEU A 87 -0.17 -1.56 4.10
N ALA A 88 0.66 -0.76 3.42
CA ALA A 88 2.12 -0.79 3.56
C ALA A 88 2.54 -0.24 4.93
N TYR A 89 3.59 -0.82 5.50
CA TYR A 89 4.05 -0.48 6.85
C TYR A 89 5.49 0.03 6.92
N GLU A 90 6.29 -0.17 5.87
CA GLU A 90 7.66 0.35 5.80
C GLU A 90 7.71 1.85 5.48
N LYS A 91 8.78 2.52 5.91
CA LYS A 91 9.18 3.82 5.34
C LYS A 91 9.58 3.66 3.87
N THR A 92 9.31 4.68 3.07
CA THR A 92 9.70 4.67 1.65
C THR A 92 11.22 4.80 1.50
N GLY A 93 11.79 4.00 0.59
CA GLY A 93 13.21 4.08 0.23
C GLY A 93 14.15 3.45 1.25
N TYR A 94 15.43 3.78 1.13
CA TYR A 94 16.51 3.37 2.03
C TYR A 94 17.59 4.44 1.98
N ASP A 95 18.46 4.47 2.99
CA ASP A 95 19.62 5.36 2.97
C ASP A 95 20.62 4.89 1.91
N ALA A 96 20.74 5.65 0.81
CA ALA A 96 21.66 5.35 -0.29
C ALA A 96 23.14 5.58 0.08
N THR A 97 23.44 6.19 1.23
CA THR A 97 24.81 6.38 1.71
C THR A 97 25.40 5.14 2.38
N THR A 98 24.56 4.13 2.67
CA THR A 98 24.97 2.85 3.26
C THR A 98 24.52 1.66 2.39
N THR A 99 25.19 0.52 2.56
CA THR A 99 24.84 -0.72 1.84
C THR A 99 23.80 -1.56 2.58
N SER A 100 23.56 -1.31 3.87
CA SER A 100 22.81 -2.20 4.76
C SER A 100 21.30 -2.20 4.54
N ARG A 101 20.73 -1.17 3.89
CA ARG A 101 19.30 -1.01 3.55
C ARG A 101 18.36 -1.47 4.66
N LEU A 102 18.68 -1.10 5.91
CA LEU A 102 17.96 -1.59 7.08
C LEU A 102 16.47 -1.24 7.00
N PRO A 103 15.58 -2.19 7.33
CA PRO A 103 14.15 -1.95 7.32
C PRO A 103 13.74 -1.03 8.46
N ASP A 104 12.77 -0.15 8.22
CA ASP A 104 12.20 0.71 9.24
C ASP A 104 10.69 0.89 9.03
N CYS A 105 9.94 0.81 10.14
CA CYS A 105 8.49 0.98 10.13
C CYS A 105 8.12 2.46 10.07
N LEU A 106 6.93 2.76 9.57
CA LEU A 106 6.33 4.08 9.73
C LEU A 106 6.14 4.40 11.23
N VAL A 107 6.73 5.51 11.68
CA VAL A 107 6.83 5.88 13.10
C VAL A 107 5.45 6.01 13.77
N GLU A 108 4.47 6.50 13.02
CA GLU A 108 3.11 6.73 13.51
C GLU A 108 2.20 5.49 13.41
N TRP A 109 2.69 4.39 12.87
CA TRP A 109 1.87 3.21 12.60
C TRP A 109 2.30 1.99 13.41
N SER A 110 1.33 1.12 13.66
CA SER A 110 1.52 -0.21 14.22
C SER A 110 0.59 -1.17 13.51
N ALA A 111 0.85 -2.48 13.58
CA ALA A 111 -0.06 -3.48 13.02
C ALA A 111 -1.50 -3.32 13.58
N LYS A 112 -1.63 -2.94 14.86
CA LYS A 112 -2.93 -2.61 15.47
C LYS A 112 -3.59 -1.41 14.79
N ARG A 113 -2.86 -0.31 14.60
CA ARG A 113 -3.37 0.89 13.92
C ARG A 113 -3.75 0.62 12.46
N LEU A 114 -2.99 -0.21 11.74
CA LEU A 114 -3.31 -0.61 10.37
C LEU A 114 -4.59 -1.45 10.31
N LYS A 115 -4.78 -2.38 11.25
CA LYS A 115 -6.05 -3.12 11.38
C LYS A 115 -7.21 -2.19 11.72
N GLU A 116 -7.02 -1.22 12.62
CA GLU A 116 -8.03 -0.21 12.98
C GLU A 116 -8.37 0.72 11.82
N ALA A 117 -7.43 0.94 10.89
CA ALA A 117 -7.67 1.65 9.63
C ALA A 117 -8.39 0.80 8.56
N GLY A 118 -8.77 -0.44 8.89
CA GLY A 118 -9.57 -1.32 8.04
C GLY A 118 -8.77 -2.23 7.11
N ALA A 119 -7.45 -2.37 7.32
CA ALA A 119 -6.64 -3.28 6.51
C ALA A 119 -6.95 -4.74 6.85
N ASP A 120 -7.13 -5.57 5.81
CA ASP A 120 -7.23 -7.02 5.92
C ASP A 120 -5.83 -7.66 5.99
N ALA A 121 -4.80 -6.99 5.48
CA ALA A 121 -3.40 -7.40 5.65
C ALA A 121 -2.44 -6.22 5.86
N VAL A 122 -1.35 -6.52 6.56
CA VAL A 122 -0.19 -5.63 6.70
C VAL A 122 0.88 -6.09 5.71
N LYS A 123 1.31 -5.21 4.82
CA LYS A 123 2.41 -5.43 3.89
C LYS A 123 3.68 -4.75 4.42
N PHE A 124 4.82 -5.39 4.23
CA PHE A 124 6.12 -4.83 4.58
C PHE A 124 7.13 -5.16 3.48
N LEU A 125 7.90 -4.16 3.02
CA LEU A 125 8.99 -4.35 2.07
C LEU A 125 10.32 -4.50 2.82
N LEU A 126 11.05 -5.58 2.54
CA LEU A 126 12.40 -5.83 3.04
C LEU A 126 13.36 -5.93 1.85
N TYR A 127 14.40 -5.10 1.84
CA TYR A 127 15.56 -5.35 0.99
C TYR A 127 16.40 -6.45 1.64
N TYR A 128 16.71 -7.48 0.88
CA TYR A 128 17.49 -8.61 1.38
C TYR A 128 18.49 -9.05 0.32
N ASP A 129 19.77 -8.94 0.65
CA ASP A 129 20.86 -9.59 -0.04
C ASP A 129 21.27 -10.80 0.81
N VAL A 130 21.17 -12.00 0.25
CA VAL A 130 21.41 -13.25 0.99
C VAL A 130 22.89 -13.43 1.34
N ASP A 131 23.78 -12.75 0.62
CA ASP A 131 25.24 -12.86 0.72
C ASP A 131 25.91 -11.57 1.23
N GLY A 132 25.13 -10.53 1.56
CA GLY A 132 25.59 -9.18 1.91
C GLY A 132 26.32 -9.05 3.24
#